data_AF-A0A1R2CJC9-F1
#
_entry.id   AF-A0A1R2CJC9-F1
#
_cell.length_a   1.000
_cell.length_b   1.000
_cell.length_c   1.000
_cell.angle_alpha   90.00
_cell.angle_beta   90.00
_cell.angle_gamma   90.00
#
_symmetry.space_group_name_H-M   'P 1'
#
loop_
_entity.id
_entity.type
_entity.pdbx_description
1 polymer ?
#
loop_
_entity_poly.entity_id
_entity_poly.type
_entity_poly.pdbx_seq_one_letter_code
_entity_poly.pdbx_strand_id
1 'polypeptide(L)'
;MSKDKLKISDLPPLEEIMQRQLKRQVALAQNEPDPAEVVKGRMSMVFSFLFQNFNLMEKKDKYLMKSTARQVAQYGFLSIISPIYLNIKLGKIAFGRIFDLPKSWRFGIRTTIYAVPLLLHWKYTSDVYNHITYYLADKYMERVQLFMKFNDPKIMNPYIEIEENEENEDSDAL
;
A
#
# COMPACT_ATOMS: atom_id res chain seq x y z
N MET A 1 -8.23 -10.20 -22.94
CA MET A 1 -8.38 -8.80 -22.48
C MET A 1 -8.07 -8.75 -20.99
N SER A 2 -7.03 -8.00 -20.59
CA SER A 2 -6.45 -7.92 -19.23
C SER A 2 -7.39 -7.28 -18.18
N LYS A 3 -8.48 -7.97 -17.78
CA LYS A 3 -9.43 -7.48 -16.76
C LYS A 3 -9.02 -7.79 -15.30
N ASP A 4 -7.85 -8.38 -15.08
CA ASP A 4 -7.44 -8.90 -13.76
C ASP A 4 -6.33 -8.10 -13.06
N LYS A 5 -5.84 -7.03 -13.69
CA LYS A 5 -4.75 -6.21 -13.15
C LYS A 5 -5.28 -4.92 -12.56
N LEU A 6 -5.75 -4.98 -11.32
CA LEU A 6 -6.18 -3.81 -10.56
C LEU A 6 -4.96 -2.96 -10.14
N LYS A 7 -5.03 -1.65 -10.36
CA LYS A 7 -4.01 -0.67 -9.91
C LYS A 7 -4.58 0.27 -8.85
N ILE A 8 -3.70 0.95 -8.12
CA ILE A 8 -4.08 1.96 -7.12
C ILE A 8 -4.94 3.08 -7.74
N SER A 9 -4.63 3.49 -8.97
CA SER A 9 -5.40 4.51 -9.72
C SER A 9 -6.85 4.12 -9.99
N ASP A 10 -7.14 2.83 -9.96
CA ASP A 10 -8.46 2.28 -10.27
C ASP A 10 -9.32 2.16 -9.00
N LEU A 11 -8.73 2.43 -7.83
CA LEU A 11 -9.44 2.43 -6.56
C LEU A 11 -10.27 3.71 -6.39
N PRO A 12 -11.42 3.64 -5.69
CA PRO A 12 -12.19 4.82 -5.33
C PRO A 12 -11.32 5.82 -4.56
N PRO A 13 -11.58 7.14 -4.64
CA PRO A 13 -10.86 8.14 -3.87
C PRO A 13 -10.85 7.82 -2.37
N LEU A 14 -9.71 8.03 -1.71
CA LEU A 14 -9.53 7.73 -0.29
C LEU A 14 -10.64 8.36 0.58
N GLU A 15 -11.00 9.60 0.29
CA GLU A 15 -12.05 10.34 1.01
C GLU A 15 -13.41 9.64 0.92
N GLU A 16 -13.75 9.08 -0.24
CA GLU A 16 -15.00 8.36 -0.43
C GLU A 16 -15.02 7.06 0.38
N ILE A 17 -13.91 6.32 0.38
CA ILE A 17 -13.76 5.08 1.17
C ILE A 17 -13.84 5.40 2.66
N MET A 18 -13.14 6.43 3.11
CA MET A 18 -13.20 6.89 4.51
C MET A 18 -14.62 7.30 4.90
N GLN A 19 -15.34 8.03 4.05
CA GLN A 19 -16.73 8.41 4.34
C GLN A 19 -17.65 7.20 4.40
N ARG A 20 -17.50 6.22 3.51
CA ARG A 20 -18.28 4.97 3.54
C ARG A 20 -18.03 4.19 4.82
N GLN A 21 -16.75 4.04 5.20
CA GLN A 21 -16.39 3.38 6.45
C GLN A 21 -16.89 4.15 7.66
N LEU A 22 -16.73 5.47 7.70
CA LEU A 22 -17.20 6.31 8.79
C LEU A 22 -18.73 6.18 8.95
N LYS A 23 -19.50 6.19 7.87
CA LYS A 23 -20.96 5.98 7.91
C LYS A 23 -21.32 4.60 8.49
N ARG A 24 -20.66 3.53 8.03
CA ARG A 24 -20.87 2.17 8.53
C ARG A 24 -20.48 2.03 10.00
N GLN A 25 -19.36 2.61 10.38
CA GLN A 25 -18.82 2.54 11.73
C GLN A 25 -19.64 3.39 12.70
N VAL A 26 -20.11 4.59 12.31
CA VAL A 26 -21.05 5.40 13.11
C VAL A 26 -22.36 4.64 13.33
N ALA A 27 -22.86 3.93 12.32
CA ALA A 27 -24.06 3.09 12.48
C ALA A 27 -23.83 1.92 13.46
N LEU A 28 -22.63 1.35 13.51
CA LEU A 28 -22.28 0.23 14.41
C LEU A 28 -21.86 0.70 15.81
N ALA A 29 -21.29 1.90 15.93
CA ALA A 29 -20.70 2.45 17.14
C ALA A 29 -21.59 3.49 17.84
N GLN A 30 -22.84 3.68 17.39
CA GLN A 30 -23.83 4.53 18.07
C GLN A 30 -24.00 4.20 19.56
N ASN A 31 -23.62 2.98 19.99
CA ASN A 31 -23.69 2.51 21.36
C ASN A 31 -22.30 2.28 22.01
N GLU A 32 -21.20 2.65 21.36
CA GLU A 32 -19.83 2.43 21.88
C GLU A 32 -19.19 3.73 22.39
N PRO A 33 -18.42 3.70 23.50
CA PRO A 33 -17.90 4.90 24.17
C PRO A 33 -16.78 5.61 23.41
N ASP A 34 -16.01 4.92 22.55
CA ASP A 34 -15.05 5.53 21.61
C ASP A 34 -15.12 4.87 20.22
N PRO A 35 -15.90 5.45 19.29
CA PRO A 35 -16.05 4.91 17.94
C PRO A 35 -14.72 4.87 17.17
N ALA A 36 -13.86 5.86 17.35
CA ALA A 36 -12.68 6.05 16.51
C ALA A 36 -11.58 5.02 16.83
N GLU A 37 -11.40 4.70 18.11
CA GLU A 37 -10.44 3.69 18.54
C GLU A 37 -10.88 2.27 18.11
N VAL A 38 -12.18 1.99 18.21
CA VAL A 38 -12.78 0.72 17.79
C VAL A 38 -12.64 0.51 16.27
N VAL A 39 -12.85 1.56 15.48
CA VAL A 39 -12.62 1.53 14.02
C VAL A 39 -11.19 1.12 13.70
N LYS A 40 -10.21 1.78 14.33
CA LYS A 40 -8.79 1.49 14.11
C LYS A 40 -8.42 0.06 14.51
N GLY A 41 -8.94 -0.41 15.65
CA GLY A 41 -8.73 -1.79 16.11
C GLY A 41 -9.28 -2.82 15.12
N ARG A 42 -10.51 -2.62 14.63
CA ARG A 42 -11.15 -3.51 13.64
C ARG A 42 -10.38 -3.52 12.31
N MET A 43 -9.94 -2.37 11.85
CA MET A 43 -9.11 -2.27 10.64
C MET A 43 -7.78 -3.01 10.78
N SER A 44 -7.09 -2.82 11.92
CA SER A 44 -5.83 -3.52 12.20
C SER A 44 -6.00 -5.04 12.24
N MET A 45 -7.10 -5.53 12.83
CA MET A 45 -7.44 -6.95 12.87
C MET A 45 -7.67 -7.51 11.46
N VAL A 46 -8.50 -6.84 10.65
CA VAL A 46 -8.78 -7.27 9.27
C VAL A 46 -7.49 -7.32 8.47
N PHE A 47 -6.67 -6.28 8.54
CA PHE A 47 -5.41 -6.23 7.80
C PHE A 47 -4.44 -7.33 8.26
N SER A 48 -4.30 -7.55 9.56
CA SER A 48 -3.47 -8.64 10.11
C SER A 48 -3.94 -10.01 9.64
N PHE A 49 -5.26 -10.24 9.65
CA PHE A 49 -5.86 -11.48 9.15
C PHE A 49 -5.58 -11.69 7.66
N LEU A 50 -5.76 -10.65 6.83
CA LEU A 50 -5.51 -10.72 5.40
C LEU A 50 -4.03 -10.98 5.08
N PHE A 51 -3.10 -10.41 5.84
CA PHE A 51 -1.67 -10.70 5.68
C PHE A 51 -1.31 -12.14 6.03
N GLN A 52 -1.89 -12.68 7.10
CA GLN A 52 -1.68 -14.07 7.50
C GLN A 52 -2.34 -15.05 6.52
N ASN A 53 -3.48 -14.67 5.95
CA ASN A 53 -4.29 -15.51 5.06
C ASN A 53 -4.31 -14.96 3.64
N PHE A 54 -3.16 -14.51 3.14
CA PHE A 54 -3.05 -13.83 1.84
C PHE A 54 -3.58 -14.68 0.68
N ASN A 55 -3.47 -16.00 0.77
CA ASN A 55 -3.97 -16.93 -0.26
C ASN A 55 -5.50 -16.92 -0.39
N LEU A 56 -6.23 -16.61 0.68
CA LEU A 56 -7.70 -16.54 0.71
C LEU A 56 -8.25 -15.24 0.11
N MET A 57 -7.39 -14.30 -0.29
CA MET A 57 -7.81 -13.08 -0.98
C MET A 57 -8.07 -13.35 -2.46
N GLU A 58 -8.92 -12.53 -3.08
CA GLU A 58 -9.17 -12.58 -4.52
C GLU A 58 -7.88 -12.28 -5.33
N LYS A 59 -7.67 -12.97 -6.46
CA LYS A 59 -6.48 -12.80 -7.34
C LYS A 59 -6.19 -11.34 -7.70
N LYS A 60 -7.24 -10.54 -7.92
CA LYS A 60 -7.13 -9.10 -8.26
C LYS A 60 -6.53 -8.28 -7.13
N ASP A 61 -6.96 -8.53 -5.89
CA ASP A 61 -6.44 -7.80 -4.71
C ASP A 61 -5.03 -8.30 -4.35
N LYS A 62 -4.77 -9.61 -4.49
CA LYS A 62 -3.42 -10.19 -4.38
C LYS A 62 -2.45 -9.49 -5.35
N TYR A 63 -2.88 -9.31 -6.61
CA TYR A 63 -2.10 -8.60 -7.63
C TYR A 63 -1.88 -7.13 -7.28
N LEU A 64 -2.93 -6.42 -6.84
CA LEU A 64 -2.84 -5.03 -6.41
C LEU A 64 -1.78 -4.86 -5.31
N MET A 65 -1.80 -5.71 -4.28
CA MET A 65 -0.83 -5.67 -3.19
C MET A 65 0.60 -5.97 -3.67
N LYS A 66 0.80 -7.03 -4.47
CA LYS A 66 2.12 -7.39 -5.02
C LYS A 66 2.68 -6.29 -5.93
N SER A 67 1.86 -5.76 -6.83
CA SER A 67 2.24 -4.68 -7.75
C SER A 67 2.61 -3.42 -7.00
N THR A 68 1.84 -3.08 -5.96
CA THR A 68 2.09 -1.92 -5.13
C THR A 68 3.37 -2.06 -4.31
N ALA A 69 3.56 -3.20 -3.64
CA ALA A 69 4.78 -3.48 -2.88
C ALA A 69 6.02 -3.36 -3.78
N ARG A 70 5.94 -3.87 -5.02
CA ARG A 70 7.00 -3.72 -6.01
C ARG A 70 7.26 -2.25 -6.37
N GLN A 71 6.22 -1.45 -6.61
CA GLN A 71 6.37 -0.02 -6.91
C GLN A 71 6.98 0.75 -5.74
N VAL A 72 6.50 0.50 -4.52
CA VAL A 72 7.04 1.09 -3.28
C VAL A 72 8.52 0.74 -3.13
N ALA A 73 8.90 -0.53 -3.32
CA ALA A 73 10.30 -0.95 -3.27
C ALA A 73 11.16 -0.28 -4.36
N GLN A 74 10.65 -0.20 -5.58
CA GLN A 74 11.34 0.47 -6.70
C GLN A 74 11.55 1.97 -6.42
N TYR A 75 10.52 2.66 -5.94
CA TYR A 75 10.64 4.08 -5.58
C TYR A 75 11.52 4.29 -4.34
N GLY A 76 11.51 3.37 -3.37
CA GLY A 76 12.42 3.38 -2.24
C GLY A 76 13.88 3.27 -2.70
N PHE A 77 14.16 2.33 -3.61
CA PHE A 77 15.48 2.19 -4.22
C PHE A 77 15.93 3.43 -4.99
N LEU A 78 15.03 4.00 -5.82
CA LEU A 78 15.30 5.26 -6.54
C LEU A 78 15.50 6.45 -5.59
N SER A 79 14.77 6.51 -4.47
CA SER A 79 14.91 7.56 -3.47
C SER A 79 16.30 7.58 -2.82
N ILE A 80 17.05 6.48 -2.87
CA ILE A 80 18.42 6.38 -2.36
C ILE A 80 19.44 6.61 -3.49
N ILE A 81 19.26 5.94 -4.63
CA ILE A 81 20.23 5.99 -5.73
C ILE A 81 20.23 7.33 -6.46
N SER A 82 19.07 7.92 -6.70
CA SER A 82 18.97 9.19 -7.40
C SER A 82 19.73 10.32 -6.68
N PRO A 83 19.60 10.51 -5.35
CA PRO A 83 20.46 11.43 -4.60
C PRO A 83 21.95 11.16 -4.70
N ILE A 84 22.38 9.90 -4.63
CA ILE A 84 23.80 9.52 -4.72
C ILE A 84 24.35 9.95 -6.08
N TYR A 85 23.64 9.60 -7.15
CA TYR A 85 24.02 9.99 -8.51
C TYR A 85 24.05 11.52 -8.67
N LEU A 86 23.03 12.21 -8.16
CA LEU A 86 22.93 13.65 -8.25
C LEU A 86 24.07 14.34 -7.49
N ASN A 87 24.43 13.88 -6.30
CA ASN A 87 25.53 14.42 -5.50
C ASN A 87 26.88 14.26 -6.22
N ILE A 88 27.13 13.10 -6.84
CA ILE A 88 28.34 12.86 -7.66
C ILE A 88 28.37 13.79 -8.87
N LYS A 89 27.24 13.95 -9.58
CA LYS A 89 27.12 14.82 -10.75
C LYS A 89 27.21 16.30 -10.39
N LEU A 90 26.72 16.72 -9.23
CA LEU A 90 26.80 18.11 -8.77
C LEU A 90 28.25 18.58 -8.74
N GLY A 91 29.16 17.76 -8.18
CA GLY A 91 30.59 18.06 -8.14
C GLY A 91 31.22 18.23 -9.53
N LYS A 92 30.75 17.44 -10.51
CA LYS A 92 31.21 17.53 -11.91
C LYS A 92 30.63 18.76 -12.64
N ILE A 93 29.32 19.02 -12.49
CA ILE A 93 28.61 20.11 -13.19
C ILE A 93 29.05 21.47 -12.68
N ALA A 94 29.29 21.60 -11.38
CA ALA A 94 29.79 22.86 -10.82
C ALA A 94 31.29 23.07 -11.05
N PHE A 95 31.98 22.20 -11.80
CA PHE A 95 33.45 22.23 -11.97
C PHE A 95 34.20 22.34 -10.64
N GLY A 96 33.71 21.67 -9.60
CA GLY A 96 34.28 21.76 -8.26
C GLY A 96 33.94 23.02 -7.45
N ARG A 97 33.25 24.04 -8.02
CA ARG A 97 32.89 25.28 -7.31
C ARG A 97 31.97 25.08 -6.10
N ILE A 98 31.29 23.94 -6.01
CA ILE A 98 30.55 23.56 -4.80
C ILE A 98 31.49 23.39 -3.60
N PHE A 99 32.75 23.03 -3.81
CA PHE A 99 33.75 22.91 -2.73
C PHE A 99 34.23 24.27 -2.23
N ASP A 100 34.06 25.34 -3.02
CA ASP A 100 34.39 26.72 -2.64
C ASP A 100 33.30 27.36 -1.77
N LEU A 101 32.09 26.77 -1.72
CA LEU A 101 31.01 27.26 -0.87
C LEU A 101 31.34 27.10 0.63
N PRO A 102 30.79 27.99 1.48
CA PRO A 102 30.83 27.81 2.93
C PRO A 102 30.31 26.43 3.35
N LYS A 103 30.88 25.84 4.41
CA LYS A 103 30.52 24.49 4.87
C LYS A 103 29.01 24.34 5.14
N SER A 104 28.35 25.37 5.68
CA SER A 104 26.91 25.39 5.93
C SER A 104 26.08 25.28 4.65
N TRP A 105 26.47 25.97 3.59
CA TRP A 105 25.80 25.92 2.29
C TRP A 105 25.98 24.57 1.61
N ARG A 106 27.19 24.00 1.66
CA ARG A 106 27.46 22.63 1.18
C ARG A 106 26.62 21.59 1.91
N PHE A 107 26.53 21.71 3.23
CA PHE A 107 25.71 20.83 4.05
C PHE A 107 24.24 20.97 3.66
N GLY A 108 23.71 22.20 3.58
CA GLY A 108 22.32 22.45 3.19
C GLY A 108 21.96 21.83 1.84
N ILE A 109 22.79 22.06 0.80
CA ILE A 109 22.56 21.51 -0.54
C ILE A 109 22.56 19.98 -0.50
N ARG A 110 23.55 19.36 0.15
CA ARG A 110 23.62 17.89 0.24
C ARG A 110 22.44 17.33 1.02
N THR A 111 22.11 17.92 2.17
CA THR A 111 20.97 17.48 2.98
C THR A 111 19.67 17.57 2.19
N THR A 112 19.43 18.64 1.43
CA THR A 112 18.24 18.76 0.56
C THR A 112 18.19 17.68 -0.52
N ILE A 113 19.33 17.37 -1.15
CA ILE A 113 19.42 16.33 -2.20
C ILE A 113 19.01 14.95 -1.67
N TYR A 114 19.36 14.63 -0.42
CA TYR A 114 18.99 13.36 0.20
C TYR A 114 17.60 13.41 0.86
N ALA A 115 17.25 14.50 1.54
CA ALA A 115 16.02 14.61 2.30
C ALA A 115 14.78 14.69 1.39
N VAL A 116 14.82 15.45 0.29
CA VAL A 116 13.64 15.64 -0.56
C VAL A 116 13.13 14.32 -1.15
N PRO A 117 13.97 13.48 -1.79
CA PRO A 117 13.50 12.21 -2.34
C PRO A 117 13.01 11.24 -1.27
N LEU A 118 13.63 11.22 -0.08
CA LEU A 118 13.18 10.41 1.05
C LEU A 118 11.82 10.87 1.57
N LEU A 119 11.60 12.18 1.71
CA LEU A 119 10.31 12.74 2.14
C LEU A 119 9.20 12.46 1.12
N LEU A 120 9.49 12.59 -0.17
CA LEU A 120 8.55 12.26 -1.24
C LEU A 120 8.21 10.76 -1.23
N HIS A 121 9.20 9.90 -1.05
CA HIS A 121 8.99 8.46 -0.94
C HIS A 121 8.17 8.08 0.29
N TRP A 122 8.46 8.69 1.46
CA TRP A 122 7.69 8.50 2.68
C TRP A 122 6.22 8.88 2.50
N LYS A 123 5.97 10.08 1.94
CA LYS A 123 4.63 10.57 1.66
C LYS A 123 3.88 9.62 0.73
N TYR A 124 4.49 9.27 -0.41
CA TYR A 124 3.90 8.32 -1.37
C TYR A 124 3.56 6.98 -0.72
N THR A 125 4.51 6.41 0.03
CA THR A 125 4.33 5.11 0.70
C THR A 125 3.20 5.18 1.73
N SER A 126 3.12 6.26 2.50
CA SER A 126 2.05 6.46 3.48
C SER A 126 0.68 6.61 2.83
N ASP A 127 0.57 7.42 1.77
CA ASP A 127 -0.68 7.64 1.04
C ASP A 127 -1.20 6.33 0.44
N VAL A 128 -0.31 5.59 -0.23
CA VAL A 128 -0.62 4.30 -0.85
C VAL A 128 -0.98 3.23 0.19
N TYR A 129 -0.22 3.16 1.29
CA TYR A 129 -0.51 2.24 2.39
C TYR A 129 -1.90 2.49 2.98
N ASN A 130 -2.22 3.75 3.26
CA ASN A 130 -3.53 4.13 3.77
C ASN A 130 -4.61 3.74 2.77
N HIS A 131 -4.46 4.11 1.49
CA HIS A 131 -5.45 3.83 0.46
C HIS A 131 -5.78 2.34 0.32
N ILE A 132 -4.75 1.49 0.28
CA ILE A 132 -4.93 0.03 0.23
C ILE A 132 -5.56 -0.48 1.52
N THR A 133 -5.11 -0.02 2.67
CA THR A 133 -5.64 -0.46 3.97
C THR A 133 -7.13 -0.16 4.09
N TYR A 134 -7.55 1.07 3.75
CA TYR A 134 -8.95 1.47 3.76
C TYR A 134 -9.77 0.69 2.74
N TYR A 135 -9.28 0.51 1.51
CA TYR A 135 -9.96 -0.27 0.48
C TYR A 135 -10.17 -1.73 0.90
N LEU A 136 -9.12 -2.41 1.38
CA LEU A 136 -9.19 -3.80 1.80
C LEU A 136 -10.07 -3.96 3.04
N ALA A 137 -9.97 -3.06 4.01
CA ALA A 137 -10.85 -3.07 5.17
C ALA A 137 -12.32 -2.89 4.76
N ASP A 138 -12.64 -1.96 3.85
CA ASP A 138 -14.02 -1.76 3.39
C ASP A 138 -14.59 -3.00 2.68
N LYS A 139 -13.75 -3.72 1.92
CA LYS A 139 -14.14 -4.91 1.16
C LYS A 139 -14.24 -6.17 2.02
N TYR A 140 -13.28 -6.40 2.92
CA TYR A 140 -13.13 -7.67 3.63
C TYR A 140 -13.63 -7.65 5.06
N MET A 141 -13.98 -6.50 5.65
CA MET A 141 -14.35 -6.45 7.07
C MET A 141 -15.53 -7.37 7.42
N GLU A 142 -16.60 -7.37 6.64
CA GLU A 142 -17.73 -8.28 6.85
C GLU A 142 -17.36 -9.73 6.55
N ARG A 143 -16.56 -9.97 5.51
CA ARG A 143 -16.13 -11.32 5.12
C ARG A 143 -15.26 -11.97 6.18
N VAL A 144 -14.33 -11.23 6.79
CA VAL A 144 -13.49 -11.72 7.89
C VAL A 144 -14.34 -12.06 9.11
N GLN A 145 -15.34 -11.23 9.45
CA GLN A 145 -16.24 -11.52 10.57
C GLN A 145 -17.09 -12.78 10.31
N LEU A 146 -17.59 -12.94 9.09
CA LEU A 146 -18.35 -14.13 8.69
C LEU A 146 -17.44 -15.37 8.66
N PHE A 147 -16.21 -15.23 8.15
CA PHE A 147 -15.22 -16.30 8.16
C PHE A 147 -14.89 -16.74 9.58
N MET A 148 -14.69 -15.82 10.53
CA MET A 148 -14.45 -16.17 11.93
C MET A 148 -15.63 -16.92 12.58
N LYS A 149 -16.85 -16.75 12.07
CA LYS A 149 -18.06 -17.45 12.58
C LYS A 149 -18.27 -18.82 11.93
N PHE A 150 -18.07 -18.92 10.62
CA PHE A 150 -18.44 -20.10 9.83
C PHE A 150 -17.24 -20.93 9.35
N ASN A 151 -16.03 -20.36 9.40
CA ASN A 151 -14.77 -20.95 8.98
C ASN A 151 -14.78 -21.50 7.53
N ASP A 152 -15.55 -20.87 6.65
CA ASP A 152 -15.67 -21.26 5.24
C ASP A 152 -14.83 -20.34 4.33
N PRO A 153 -13.77 -20.86 3.67
CA PRO A 153 -12.92 -20.10 2.75
C PRO A 153 -13.68 -19.40 1.61
N LYS A 154 -14.82 -19.93 1.17
CA LYS A 154 -15.62 -19.34 0.08
C LYS A 154 -16.23 -17.98 0.45
N ILE A 155 -16.37 -17.71 1.76
CA ILE A 155 -16.82 -16.40 2.27
C ILE A 155 -15.76 -15.32 1.99
N MET A 156 -14.48 -15.70 2.05
CA MET A 156 -13.37 -14.79 1.78
C MET A 156 -13.18 -14.57 0.29
N ASN A 157 -13.11 -15.66 -0.47
CA ASN A 157 -13.01 -15.65 -1.93
C ASN A 157 -14.06 -16.59 -2.55
N PRO A 158 -15.15 -16.03 -3.12
CA PRO A 158 -16.17 -16.83 -3.81
C PRO A 158 -15.65 -17.59 -5.04
N TYR A 159 -14.49 -17.20 -5.59
CA TYR A 159 -13.92 -17.73 -6.83
C TYR A 159 -12.73 -18.67 -6.60
N ILE A 160 -12.51 -19.13 -5.36
CA ILE A 160 -11.30 -19.89 -4.99
C ILE A 160 -11.08 -21.15 -5.83
N GLU A 161 -12.15 -21.90 -6.14
CA GLU A 161 -12.09 -23.12 -6.96
C GLU A 161 -11.74 -22.85 -8.42
N ILE A 162 -12.12 -21.68 -8.95
CA ILE A 162 -11.79 -21.29 -10.33
C ILE A 162 -10.31 -20.88 -10.38
N GLU A 163 -9.84 -20.18 -9.35
CA GLU A 163 -8.43 -19.77 -9.25
C GLU A 163 -7.48 -20.96 -9.08
N GLU A 164 -7.84 -21.98 -8.29
CA GLU A 164 -7.02 -23.19 -8.12
C GLU A 164 -6.85 -23.96 -9.44
N ASN A 165 -7.91 -24.02 -10.27
CA ASN A 165 -7.83 -24.67 -11.57
C ASN A 165 -6.98 -23.87 -12.58
N GLU A 166 -7.07 -22.54 -12.59
CA GLU A 166 -6.22 -21.69 -13.43
C GLU A 166 -4.74 -21.72 -13.00
N GLU A 167 -4.43 -21.75 -11.69
CA GLU A 167 -3.05 -21.85 -11.21
C GLU A 167 -2.39 -23.18 -11.59
N ASN A 168 -3.17 -24.28 -11.58
CA ASN A 168 -2.67 -25.58 -12.04
C ASN A 168 -2.39 -25.58 -13.55
N GLU A 169 -3.28 -25.03 -14.38
CA GLU A 169 -3.06 -24.94 -15.84
C GLU A 169 -1.86 -24.06 -16.24
N ASP A 170 -1.66 -22.92 -15.57
CA ASP A 170 -0.49 -22.05 -15.81
C ASP A 170 0.83 -22.69 -15.33
N SER A 171 0.77 -23.63 -14.37
CA SER A 171 1.94 -24.33 -13.83
C SER A 171 2.39 -25.52 -14.67
N ASP A 172 1.47 -26.19 -15.36
CA ASP A 172 1.74 -27.32 -16.26
C ASP A 172 2.20 -26.88 -17.67
N ALA A 173 2.15 -25.58 -17.96
CA ALA A 173 2.54 -24.98 -19.25
C ALA A 173 4.01 -24.46 -19.30
N LEU A 174 4.82 -24.74 -18.27
CA LEU A 174 6.24 -24.38 -18.15
C LEU A 174 7.14 -25.62 -18.12
#